data_AF-F8QI82-F1
#
_entry.id   AF-F8QI82-F1
#
_cell.length_a   1.000
_cell.length_b   1.000
_cell.length_c   1.000
_cell.angle_alpha   90.00
_cell.angle_beta   90.00
_cell.angle_gamma   90.00
#
_symmetry.space_group_name_H-M   'P 1'
#
loop_
_entity.id
_entity.type
_entity.pdbx_description
1 polymer ?
#
loop_
_entity_poly.entity_id
_entity_poly.type
_entity_poly.pdbx_seq_one_letter_code
_entity_poly.pdbx_strand_id
1 'polypeptide(L)'
;MNAILLKPLNEFQTLSQTLFASFCAPQTKPPPAPSAQAFLECDATLADALKLALVHQRKQRRIEKIKNEILTLELTWREICAQLELGKRDLETVIDGGDERIKAIEEAKKASIPYPELLAYAQSLSAFTSAPPNMPDFSAPGPGQPPPSLFFPPFPNEEKMRRGRLNAEAPLGQLGETHSVGRPPTISPSVAEPSRQMGHAANPYRQDLRPQDQIYDLDLDLNPDL
;
A
#
# COMPACT_ATOMS: atom_id res chain seq x y z
N MET A 1 3.31 -11.67 53.07
CA MET A 1 2.10 -11.54 53.91
C MET A 1 1.67 -12.85 54.54
N ASN A 2 1.63 -13.94 53.78
CA ASN A 2 1.25 -15.25 54.33
C ASN A 2 2.06 -15.62 55.58
N ALA A 3 3.37 -15.36 55.58
CA ALA A 3 4.22 -15.61 56.75
C ALA A 3 3.81 -14.83 58.04
N ILE A 4 3.21 -13.65 57.92
CA ILE A 4 2.81 -12.81 59.07
C ILE A 4 1.54 -13.36 59.73
N LEU A 5 0.61 -13.90 58.95
CA LEU A 5 -0.63 -14.50 59.45
C LEU A 5 -0.46 -15.97 59.84
N LEU A 6 0.39 -16.72 59.13
CA LEU A 6 0.62 -18.14 59.41
C LEU A 6 1.34 -18.37 60.74
N LYS A 7 2.18 -17.44 61.18
CA LYS A 7 2.93 -17.57 62.43
C LYS A 7 2.01 -17.66 63.66
N PRO A 8 1.13 -16.69 63.96
CA PRO A 8 0.20 -16.78 65.10
C PRO A 8 -0.82 -17.92 64.95
N LEU A 9 -1.18 -18.30 63.72
CA LEU A 9 -2.08 -19.43 63.45
C LEU A 9 -1.45 -20.78 63.81
N ASN A 10 -0.17 -20.97 63.46
CA ASN A 10 0.59 -22.14 63.86
C ASN A 10 0.83 -22.15 65.38
N GLU A 11 1.13 -21.00 65.98
CA GLU A 11 1.28 -20.87 67.44
C GLU A 11 -0.04 -21.25 68.15
N PHE A 12 -1.18 -20.75 67.69
CA PHE A 12 -2.50 -21.14 68.22
C PHE A 12 -2.80 -22.63 68.05
N GLN A 13 -2.42 -23.23 66.91
CA GLN A 13 -2.57 -24.67 66.67
C GLN A 13 -1.70 -25.47 67.66
N THR A 14 -0.46 -25.06 67.89
CA THR A 14 0.40 -25.73 68.88
C THR A 14 -0.15 -25.59 70.29
N LEU A 15 -0.59 -24.39 70.71
CA LEU A 15 -1.17 -24.15 72.02
C LEU A 15 -2.42 -25.00 72.25
N SER A 16 -3.33 -25.06 71.27
CA SER A 16 -4.54 -25.89 71.38
C SER A 16 -4.21 -27.38 71.45
N GLN A 17 -3.28 -27.89 70.64
CA GLN A 17 -2.83 -29.28 70.71
C GLN A 17 -2.19 -29.62 72.07
N THR A 18 -1.36 -28.74 72.63
CA THR A 18 -0.76 -28.94 73.96
C THR A 18 -1.81 -28.93 75.08
N LEU A 19 -2.83 -28.07 74.96
CA LEU A 19 -3.96 -28.03 75.88
C LEU A 19 -4.75 -29.35 75.83
N PHE A 20 -5.13 -29.83 74.65
CA PHE A 20 -5.82 -31.12 74.51
C PHE A 20 -4.99 -32.29 75.03
N ALA A 21 -3.68 -32.31 74.77
CA ALA A 21 -2.79 -33.34 75.31
C ALA A 21 -2.71 -33.33 76.84
N SER A 22 -2.84 -32.15 77.47
CA SER A 22 -2.88 -32.03 78.93
C SER A 22 -4.16 -32.60 79.57
N PHE A 23 -5.29 -32.59 78.84
CA PHE A 23 -6.58 -33.12 79.32
C PHE A 23 -6.82 -34.60 78.99
N CYS A 24 -6.18 -35.14 77.95
CA CYS A 24 -6.43 -36.50 77.45
C CYS A 24 -5.50 -37.60 78.00
N ALA A 25 -4.46 -37.29 78.78
CA ALA A 25 -3.41 -38.28 79.11
C ALA A 25 -3.67 -39.09 80.41
N PRO A 26 -3.77 -40.44 80.36
CA PRO A 26 -3.66 -41.32 81.54
C PRO A 26 -2.18 -41.62 81.93
N GLN A 27 -1.23 -40.73 81.63
CA GLN A 27 0.22 -40.95 81.77
C GLN A 27 0.79 -40.34 83.06
N THR A 28 1.85 -40.95 83.59
CA THR A 28 2.43 -40.69 84.94
C THR A 28 3.09 -39.31 85.13
N LYS A 29 3.22 -38.48 84.10
CA LYS A 29 3.58 -37.05 84.14
C LYS A 29 3.03 -36.32 82.88
N PRO A 30 1.86 -35.67 82.95
CA PRO A 30 1.37 -34.88 81.82
C PRO A 30 2.26 -33.64 81.57
N PRO A 31 2.36 -33.15 80.32
CA PRO A 31 2.97 -31.87 80.04
C PRO A 31 2.21 -30.74 80.77
N PRO A 32 2.91 -29.69 81.24
CA PRO A 32 2.25 -28.59 81.94
C PRO A 32 1.21 -27.94 81.02
N ALA A 33 0.02 -27.70 81.55
CA ALA A 33 -1.03 -27.03 80.80
C ALA A 33 -0.52 -25.65 80.34
N PRO A 34 -0.78 -25.26 79.07
CA PRO A 34 -0.42 -23.93 78.59
C PRO A 34 -1.15 -22.87 79.43
N SER A 35 -0.46 -21.74 79.69
CA SER A 35 -1.05 -20.65 80.45
C SER A 35 -2.15 -19.96 79.64
N ALA A 36 -3.23 -19.53 80.30
CA ALA A 36 -4.30 -18.76 79.66
C ALA A 36 -3.77 -17.45 79.02
N GLN A 37 -2.67 -16.91 79.56
CA GLN A 37 -2.01 -15.72 79.04
C GLN A 37 -1.42 -15.95 77.63
N ALA A 38 -0.86 -17.13 77.35
CA ALA A 38 -0.29 -17.44 76.03
C ALA A 38 -1.35 -17.41 74.90
N PHE A 39 -2.59 -17.80 75.20
CA PHE A 39 -3.70 -17.69 74.24
C PHE A 39 -4.10 -16.23 73.99
N LEU A 40 -4.13 -15.39 75.05
CA LEU A 40 -4.43 -13.96 74.92
C LEU A 40 -3.34 -13.22 74.12
N GLU A 41 -2.08 -13.59 74.32
CA GLU A 41 -0.96 -13.04 73.55
C GLU A 41 -1.02 -13.46 72.06
N CYS A 42 -1.35 -14.73 71.78
CA CYS A 42 -1.58 -15.19 70.41
C CYS A 42 -2.76 -14.48 69.74
N ASP A 43 -3.84 -14.24 70.48
CA ASP A 43 -5.01 -13.51 69.94
C ASP A 43 -4.69 -12.03 69.66
N ALA A 44 -3.97 -11.37 70.57
CA ALA A 44 -3.51 -10.00 70.38
C ALA A 44 -2.58 -9.86 69.17
N THR A 45 -1.61 -10.77 69.02
CA THR A 45 -0.68 -10.78 67.87
C THR A 45 -1.39 -11.08 66.56
N LEU A 46 -2.38 -11.97 66.55
CA LEU A 46 -3.22 -12.24 65.39
C LEU A 46 -4.05 -11.01 65.00
N ALA A 47 -4.67 -10.34 65.97
CA ALA A 47 -5.44 -9.12 65.73
C ALA A 47 -4.57 -8.01 65.11
N ASP A 48 -3.34 -7.84 65.58
CA ASP A 48 -2.41 -6.85 65.02
C ASP A 48 -1.91 -7.23 63.63
N ALA A 49 -1.65 -8.51 63.38
CA ALA A 49 -1.33 -9.02 62.04
C ALA A 49 -2.47 -8.77 61.05
N LEU A 50 -3.74 -8.95 61.47
CA LEU A 50 -4.91 -8.66 60.64
C LEU A 50 -5.05 -7.17 60.34
N LYS A 51 -4.87 -6.28 61.33
CA LYS A 51 -4.89 -4.83 61.11
C LYS A 51 -3.85 -4.42 60.06
N LEU A 52 -2.63 -4.95 60.17
CA LEU A 52 -1.57 -4.70 59.21
C LEU A 52 -1.96 -5.22 57.82
N ALA A 53 -2.48 -6.45 57.71
CA ALA A 53 -2.92 -7.02 56.44
C ALA A 53 -3.97 -6.14 55.74
N LEU A 54 -4.94 -5.61 56.48
CA LEU A 54 -5.96 -4.70 55.95
C LEU A 54 -5.36 -3.39 55.41
N VAL A 55 -4.42 -2.78 56.15
CA VAL A 55 -3.72 -1.56 55.70
C VAL A 55 -2.99 -1.82 54.39
N HIS A 56 -2.29 -2.94 54.30
CA HIS A 56 -1.58 -3.28 53.09
C HIS A 56 -2.51 -3.62 51.93
N GLN A 57 -3.62 -4.32 52.16
CA GLN A 57 -4.59 -4.60 51.10
C GLN A 57 -5.17 -3.31 50.52
N ARG A 58 -5.44 -2.30 51.36
CA ARG A 58 -5.86 -0.97 50.89
C ARG A 58 -4.78 -0.29 50.06
N LYS A 59 -3.52 -0.34 50.49
CA LYS A 59 -2.39 0.21 49.74
C LYS A 59 -2.19 -0.52 48.40
N GLN A 60 -2.32 -1.84 48.39
CA GLN A 60 -2.19 -2.66 47.19
C GLN A 60 -3.25 -2.30 46.14
N ARG A 61 -4.52 -2.18 46.56
CA ARG A 61 -5.59 -1.70 45.66
C ARG A 61 -5.30 -0.31 45.10
N ARG A 62 -4.71 0.58 45.91
CA ARG A 62 -4.31 1.92 45.45
C ARG A 62 -3.19 1.84 44.42
N ILE A 63 -2.18 0.99 44.65
CA ILE A 63 -1.07 0.77 43.71
C ILE A 63 -1.61 0.21 42.39
N GLU A 64 -2.49 -0.78 42.43
CA GLU A 64 -3.12 -1.37 41.24
C GLU A 64 -3.92 -0.33 40.45
N LYS A 65 -4.67 0.53 41.14
CA LYS A 65 -5.38 1.64 40.48
C LYS A 65 -4.42 2.59 39.77
N ILE A 66 -3.36 3.04 40.44
CA ILE A 66 -2.36 3.95 39.85
C ILE A 66 -1.63 3.26 38.68
N LYS A 67 -1.31 1.97 38.80
CA LYS A 67 -0.69 1.19 37.72
C LYS A 67 -1.58 1.19 36.48
N ASN A 68 -2.88 0.95 36.65
CA ASN A 68 -3.83 0.98 35.54
C ASN A 68 -3.93 2.39 34.92
N GLU A 69 -3.95 3.44 35.74
CA GLU A 69 -3.92 4.83 35.26
C GLU A 69 -2.66 5.11 34.42
N ILE A 70 -1.47 4.69 34.87
CA ILE A 70 -0.22 4.83 34.11
C ILE A 70 -0.31 4.08 32.78
N LEU A 71 -0.78 2.83 32.77
CA LEU A 71 -0.93 2.06 31.53
C LEU A 71 -1.89 2.73 30.55
N THR A 72 -3.00 3.29 31.03
CA THR A 72 -3.91 4.05 30.15
C THR A 72 -3.24 5.29 29.58
N LEU A 73 -2.46 6.03 30.38
CA LEU A 73 -1.73 7.20 29.92
C LEU A 73 -0.67 6.83 28.89
N GLU A 74 0.09 5.75 29.09
CA GLU A 74 1.07 5.24 28.13
C GLU A 74 0.42 4.88 26.79
N LEU A 75 -0.76 4.25 26.81
CA LEU A 75 -1.50 3.93 25.58
C LEU A 75 -1.90 5.22 24.85
N THR A 76 -2.47 6.20 25.56
CA THR A 76 -2.85 7.48 24.94
C THR A 76 -1.64 8.23 24.39
N TRP A 77 -0.51 8.19 25.09
CA TRP A 77 0.73 8.82 24.64
C TRP A 77 1.26 8.18 23.35
N ARG A 78 1.27 6.83 23.28
CA ARG A 78 1.67 6.11 22.06
C ARG A 78 0.77 6.42 20.88
N GLU A 79 -0.53 6.53 21.12
CA GLU A 79 -1.50 6.91 20.09
C GLU A 79 -1.21 8.32 19.55
N ILE A 80 -0.96 9.29 20.43
CA ILE A 80 -0.61 10.65 20.03
C ILE A 80 0.70 10.67 19.21
N CYS A 81 1.71 9.91 19.64
CA CYS A 81 2.96 9.79 18.88
C CYS A 81 2.75 9.17 17.49
N ALA A 82 1.91 8.14 17.38
CA ALA A 82 1.58 7.52 16.10
C ALA A 82 0.86 8.49 15.16
N GLN A 83 -0.11 9.25 15.66
CA GLN A 83 -0.82 10.27 14.90
C GLN A 83 0.10 11.41 14.46
N LEU A 84 1.03 11.83 15.32
CA LEU A 84 2.01 12.86 14.99
C LEU A 84 2.98 12.40 13.88
N GLU A 85 3.46 11.17 13.97
CA GLU A 85 4.31 10.57 12.93
C GLU A 85 3.58 10.42 11.60
N LEU A 86 2.29 10.04 11.61
CA LEU A 86 1.46 10.01 10.41
C LEU A 86 1.34 11.42 9.79
N GLY A 87 0.92 12.40 10.60
CA GLY A 87 0.76 13.78 10.14
C GLY A 87 2.06 14.39 9.62
N LYS A 88 3.20 14.02 10.20
CA LYS A 88 4.53 14.42 9.71
C LYS A 88 4.79 13.85 8.31
N ARG A 89 4.57 12.54 8.09
CA ARG A 89 4.80 11.90 6.78
C ARG A 89 3.87 12.45 5.70
N ASP A 90 2.62 12.71 6.05
CA ASP A 90 1.65 13.31 5.13
C ASP A 90 2.10 14.72 4.73
N LEU A 91 2.59 15.51 5.68
CA LEU A 91 3.10 16.84 5.41
C LEU A 91 4.37 16.81 4.56
N GLU A 92 5.31 15.90 4.84
CA GLU A 92 6.50 15.69 4.02
C GLU A 92 6.12 15.37 2.57
N THR A 93 5.15 14.48 2.36
CA THR A 93 4.65 14.14 1.02
C THR A 93 4.04 15.35 0.29
N VAL A 94 3.30 16.20 1.01
CA VAL A 94 2.73 17.43 0.45
C VAL A 94 3.81 18.44 0.09
N ILE A 95 4.85 18.57 0.92
CA ILE A 95 5.99 19.45 0.66
C ILE A 95 6.77 18.97 -0.57
N ASP A 96 7.11 17.68 -0.64
CA ASP A 96 7.84 17.10 -1.77
C ASP A 96 7.06 17.28 -3.07
N GLY A 97 5.75 16.98 -3.07
CA GLY A 97 4.88 17.23 -4.22
C GLY A 97 4.72 18.72 -4.58
N GLY A 98 4.82 19.60 -3.59
CA GLY A 98 4.87 21.05 -3.79
C GLY A 98 6.15 21.49 -4.51
N ASP A 99 7.30 20.99 -4.07
CA ASP A 99 8.60 21.29 -4.66
C ASP A 99 8.71 20.78 -6.10
N GLU A 100 8.19 19.59 -6.39
CA GLU A 100 8.09 19.07 -7.75
C GLU A 100 7.24 19.95 -8.66
N ARG A 101 6.08 20.43 -8.18
CA ARG A 101 5.22 21.34 -8.94
C ARG A 101 5.90 22.67 -9.20
N ILE A 102 6.62 23.23 -8.22
CA ILE A 102 7.38 24.47 -8.40
C ILE A 102 8.44 24.29 -9.48
N LYS A 103 9.21 23.19 -9.43
CA LYS A 103 10.21 22.85 -10.46
C LYS A 103 9.57 22.75 -11.85
N ALA A 104 8.47 22.02 -11.97
CA ALA A 104 7.75 21.88 -13.25
C ALA A 104 7.24 23.24 -13.79
N ILE A 105 6.75 24.13 -12.92
CA ILE A 105 6.35 25.48 -13.29
C ILE A 105 7.54 26.31 -13.77
N GLU A 106 8.68 26.22 -13.09
CA GLU A 106 9.90 26.93 -13.49
C GLU A 106 10.43 26.42 -14.83
N GLU A 107 10.43 25.11 -15.06
CA GLU A 107 10.80 24.50 -16.33
C GLU A 107 9.85 24.92 -17.45
N ALA A 108 8.53 24.89 -17.21
CA ALA A 108 7.54 25.35 -18.17
C ALA A 108 7.68 26.85 -18.51
N LYS A 109 8.04 27.68 -17.52
CA LYS A 109 8.36 29.10 -17.73
C LYS A 109 9.62 29.28 -18.58
N LYS A 110 10.67 28.49 -18.33
CA LYS A 110 11.92 28.53 -19.12
C LYS A 110 11.71 28.04 -20.55
N ALA A 111 10.88 27.01 -20.75
CA ALA A 111 10.53 26.45 -22.05
C ALA A 111 9.33 27.14 -22.71
N SER A 112 8.95 28.34 -22.26
CA SER A 112 7.81 29.07 -22.80
C SER A 112 8.07 29.45 -24.26
N ILE A 113 7.28 28.88 -25.17
CA ILE A 113 7.28 29.21 -26.59
C ILE A 113 6.48 30.50 -26.77
N PRO A 114 7.00 31.51 -27.49
CA PRO A 114 6.28 32.75 -27.73
C PRO A 114 5.00 32.48 -28.54
N TYR A 115 3.91 33.11 -28.10
CA TYR A 115 2.57 32.91 -28.67
C TYR A 115 2.48 33.10 -30.21
N PRO A 116 3.17 34.08 -30.84
CA PRO A 116 3.15 34.22 -32.29
C PRO A 116 3.72 33.02 -33.05
N GLU A 117 4.79 32.39 -32.55
CA GLU A 117 5.40 31.21 -33.18
C GLU A 117 4.48 30.00 -33.07
N LEU A 118 3.85 29.83 -31.91
CA LEU A 118 2.87 28.76 -31.68
C LEU A 118 1.66 28.88 -32.62
N LEU A 119 1.13 30.10 -32.80
CA LEU A 119 0.03 30.35 -33.73
C LEU A 119 0.43 30.11 -35.19
N ALA A 120 1.61 30.58 -35.60
CA ALA A 120 2.10 30.36 -36.96
C ALA A 120 2.27 28.86 -37.24
N TYR A 121 2.83 28.10 -36.29
CA TYR A 121 2.99 26.67 -36.40
C TYR A 121 1.64 25.94 -36.43
N ALA A 122 0.70 26.31 -35.55
CA ALA A 122 -0.65 25.72 -35.53
C ALA A 122 -1.41 25.97 -36.84
N GLN A 123 -1.30 27.17 -37.41
CA GLN A 123 -1.87 27.49 -38.72
C GLN A 123 -1.26 26.63 -39.83
N SER A 124 0.06 26.38 -39.77
CA SER A 124 0.73 25.50 -40.73
C SER A 124 0.27 24.04 -40.61
N LEU A 125 0.06 23.53 -39.39
CA LEU A 125 -0.42 22.17 -39.15
C LEU A 125 -1.89 21.99 -39.54
N SER A 126 -2.71 23.03 -39.39
CA SER A 126 -4.15 22.96 -39.69
C SER A 126 -4.45 22.42 -41.09
N ALA A 127 -3.63 22.75 -42.08
CA ALA A 127 -3.78 22.26 -43.46
C ALA A 127 -3.47 20.75 -43.65
N PHE A 128 -2.78 20.12 -42.70
CA PHE A 128 -2.38 18.71 -42.73
C PHE A 128 -3.16 17.84 -41.72
N THR A 129 -3.77 18.45 -40.70
CA THR A 129 -4.46 17.73 -39.61
C THR A 129 -5.98 17.78 -39.71
N SER A 130 -6.56 18.72 -40.48
CA SER A 130 -8.01 18.81 -40.65
C SER A 130 -8.48 17.99 -41.86
N ALA A 131 -9.29 16.96 -41.61
CA ALA A 131 -10.26 16.48 -42.60
C ALA A 131 -11.53 17.34 -42.43
N PRO A 132 -11.91 18.21 -43.39
CA PRO A 132 -13.13 18.99 -43.26
C PRO A 132 -14.35 18.08 -43.11
N PRO A 133 -15.23 18.28 -42.11
CA PRO A 133 -16.50 17.56 -42.04
C PRO A 133 -17.33 17.99 -43.26
N ASN A 134 -17.66 17.03 -44.14
CA ASN A 134 -18.26 17.19 -45.48
C ASN A 134 -17.25 17.38 -46.63
N MET A 135 -16.46 16.35 -46.92
CA MET A 135 -15.83 16.22 -48.23
C MET A 135 -16.87 15.77 -49.28
N PRO A 136 -17.16 16.56 -50.33
CA PRO A 136 -17.83 16.04 -51.52
C PRO A 136 -16.87 15.08 -52.24
N ASP A 137 -17.39 13.94 -52.67
CA ASP A 137 -16.65 12.94 -53.45
C ASP A 137 -15.99 13.59 -54.68
N PHE A 138 -14.67 13.40 -54.84
CA PHE A 138 -13.88 13.91 -55.98
C PHE A 138 -14.21 13.23 -57.32
N SER A 139 -15.29 12.45 -57.40
CA SER A 139 -15.71 11.73 -58.62
C SER A 139 -16.64 12.53 -59.54
N ALA A 140 -17.03 13.76 -59.19
CA ALA A 140 -17.94 14.56 -60.00
C ALA A 140 -17.36 15.95 -60.35
N PRO A 141 -17.07 16.24 -61.63
CA PRO A 141 -16.75 17.59 -62.08
C PRO A 141 -18.06 18.38 -62.23
N GLY A 142 -18.47 19.09 -61.18
CA GLY A 142 -19.54 20.09 -61.26
C GLY A 142 -18.98 21.45 -61.70
N PRO A 143 -19.55 22.12 -62.72
CA PRO A 143 -19.09 23.45 -63.13
C PRO A 143 -19.46 24.48 -62.06
N GLY A 144 -18.46 25.15 -61.48
CA GLY A 144 -18.64 26.30 -60.57
C GLY A 144 -18.27 26.10 -59.10
N GLN A 145 -17.60 25.00 -58.73
CA GLN A 145 -17.10 24.87 -57.35
C GLN A 145 -15.91 25.81 -57.07
N PRO A 146 -15.86 26.43 -55.86
CA PRO A 146 -14.69 27.18 -55.42
C PRO A 146 -13.46 26.25 -55.41
N PRO A 147 -12.24 26.79 -55.61
CA PRO A 147 -11.04 25.98 -55.72
C PRO A 147 -10.96 25.02 -54.52
N PRO A 148 -10.64 23.73 -54.75
CA PRO A 148 -10.64 22.74 -53.69
C PRO A 148 -9.74 23.20 -52.55
N SER A 149 -10.23 23.08 -51.32
CA SER A 149 -9.41 23.30 -50.13
C SER A 149 -8.13 22.48 -50.28
N LEU A 150 -6.98 23.12 -50.03
CA LEU A 150 -5.66 22.50 -50.11
C LEU A 150 -5.56 21.41 -49.03
N PHE A 151 -6.13 20.24 -49.33
CA PHE A 151 -6.11 19.08 -48.48
C PHE A 151 -4.80 18.36 -48.71
N PHE A 152 -3.97 18.32 -47.67
CA PHE A 152 -2.77 17.52 -47.70
C PHE A 152 -3.00 16.22 -46.93
N PRO A 153 -2.58 15.07 -47.47
CA PRO A 153 -2.69 13.81 -46.77
C PRO A 153 -1.91 13.88 -45.44
N PRO A 154 -2.36 13.14 -44.40
CA PRO A 154 -1.78 13.20 -43.05
C PRO A 154 -0.33 12.69 -42.98
N PHE A 155 0.13 12.01 -44.04
CA PHE A 155 1.50 11.56 -44.21
C PHE A 155 2.02 11.93 -45.60
N PRO A 156 3.34 12.11 -45.77
CA PRO A 156 3.93 12.41 -47.08
C PRO A 156 3.69 11.26 -48.08
N ASN A 157 2.97 11.54 -49.16
CA ASN A 157 2.75 10.58 -50.26
C ASN A 157 4.03 10.26 -51.03
N GLU A 158 4.07 9.07 -51.66
CA GLU A 158 5.18 8.60 -52.49
C GLU A 158 5.58 9.62 -53.58
N GLU A 159 4.62 10.28 -54.23
CA GLU A 159 4.90 11.31 -55.21
C GLU A 159 5.64 12.53 -54.64
N LYS A 160 5.29 12.95 -53.41
CA LYS A 160 5.99 14.04 -52.72
C LYS A 160 7.39 13.60 -52.29
N MET A 161 7.56 12.35 -51.86
CA MET A 161 8.87 11.79 -51.53
C MET A 161 9.76 11.65 -52.78
N ARG A 162 9.17 11.25 -53.92
CA ARG A 162 9.86 11.12 -55.22
C ARG A 162 10.21 12.47 -55.85
N ARG A 163 9.39 13.50 -55.65
CA ARG A 163 9.70 14.88 -56.08
C ARG A 163 10.67 15.59 -55.11
N GLY A 164 10.76 15.10 -53.89
CA GLY A 164 11.62 15.65 -52.85
C GLY A 164 13.10 15.29 -53.01
N ARG A 165 13.93 15.88 -52.16
CA ARG A 165 15.39 15.67 -52.17
C ARG A 165 15.79 14.21 -51.91
N LEU A 166 14.94 13.43 -51.22
CA LEU A 166 15.19 12.02 -50.94
C LEU A 166 15.45 11.21 -52.22
N ASN A 167 14.64 11.42 -53.26
CA ASN A 167 14.80 10.71 -54.54
C ASN A 167 15.91 11.30 -55.43
N ALA A 168 16.27 12.57 -55.21
CA ALA A 168 17.41 13.18 -55.89
C ALA A 168 18.75 12.59 -55.40
N GLU A 169 18.81 12.18 -54.12
CA GLU A 169 20.01 11.60 -53.51
C GLU A 169 20.03 10.07 -53.61
N ALA A 170 18.88 9.40 -53.55
CA ALA A 170 18.76 7.95 -53.77
C ALA A 170 17.44 7.61 -54.48
N PRO A 171 17.46 7.17 -55.75
CA PRO A 171 16.24 6.99 -56.52
C PRO A 171 15.34 5.91 -55.91
N LEU A 172 14.13 6.31 -55.50
CA LEU A 172 13.04 5.43 -55.14
C LEU A 172 12.55 4.80 -56.45
N GLY A 173 12.59 3.46 -56.57
CA GLY A 173 12.37 2.66 -57.79
C GLY A 173 11.08 2.94 -58.59
N GLN A 174 10.61 2.02 -59.43
CA GLN A 174 9.43 2.32 -60.27
C GLN A 174 8.17 2.49 -59.41
N LEU A 175 7.24 3.34 -59.87
CA LEU A 175 5.99 3.66 -59.14
C LEU A 175 5.19 2.38 -58.89
N GLY A 176 4.99 2.03 -57.62
CA GLY A 176 4.29 0.79 -57.22
C GLY A 176 5.19 -0.43 -56.94
N GLU A 177 6.51 -0.32 -57.09
CA GLU A 177 7.45 -1.38 -56.68
C GLU A 177 7.77 -1.28 -55.19
N THR A 178 7.42 -2.31 -54.43
CA THR A 178 7.84 -2.45 -53.03
C THR A 178 9.24 -3.07 -52.97
N HIS A 179 10.25 -2.25 -52.70
CA HIS A 179 11.61 -2.74 -52.44
C HIS A 179 11.79 -3.03 -50.95
N SER A 180 12.37 -4.19 -50.63
CA SER A 180 12.75 -4.57 -49.26
C SER A 180 13.80 -3.58 -48.73
N VAL A 181 13.42 -2.70 -47.81
CA VAL A 181 14.36 -1.80 -47.13
C VAL A 181 14.99 -2.54 -45.95
N GLY A 182 16.19 -3.10 -46.15
CA GLY A 182 16.96 -3.82 -45.13
C GLY A 182 17.96 -4.81 -45.72
N ARG A 183 19.05 -5.08 -45.00
CA ARG A 183 20.04 -6.10 -45.38
C ARG A 183 19.36 -7.48 -45.31
N PRO A 184 19.33 -8.28 -46.40
CA PRO A 184 18.68 -9.57 -46.37
C PRO A 184 19.35 -10.48 -45.32
N PRO A 185 18.58 -11.24 -44.52
CA PRO A 185 19.15 -12.14 -43.54
C PRO A 185 19.96 -13.24 -44.26
N THR A 186 21.16 -13.49 -43.76
CA THR A 186 22.06 -14.54 -44.26
C THR A 186 21.36 -15.89 -44.17
N ILE A 187 21.13 -16.50 -45.33
CA ILE A 187 20.41 -17.78 -45.47
C ILE A 187 21.27 -18.90 -44.87
N SER A 188 20.75 -19.60 -43.86
CA SER A 188 21.22 -20.92 -43.43
C SER A 188 20.21 -21.98 -43.93
N PRO A 189 20.62 -23.13 -44.47
CA PRO A 189 19.69 -24.05 -45.11
C PRO A 189 19.08 -25.03 -44.10
N SER A 190 17.75 -25.20 -44.16
CA SER A 190 17.07 -26.37 -43.58
C SER A 190 15.76 -26.65 -44.32
N VAL A 191 15.79 -27.73 -45.12
CA VAL A 191 14.76 -28.75 -45.39
C VAL A 191 13.37 -28.30 -45.91
N ALA A 192 13.05 -28.77 -47.12
CA ALA A 192 11.74 -28.76 -47.80
C ALA A 192 10.74 -29.72 -47.11
N GLU A 193 9.41 -29.58 -47.07
CA GLU A 193 8.31 -29.27 -48.01
C GLU A 193 6.98 -29.14 -47.18
N PRO A 194 5.73 -29.04 -47.71
CA PRO A 194 5.17 -28.25 -48.80
C PRO A 194 3.84 -27.49 -48.46
N SER A 195 3.57 -26.44 -49.25
CA SER A 195 2.27 -25.86 -49.67
C SER A 195 1.06 -25.79 -48.71
N ARG A 196 0.66 -24.55 -48.32
CA ARG A 196 -0.75 -24.11 -48.26
C ARG A 196 -0.93 -22.66 -48.74
N GLN A 197 -1.79 -22.54 -49.75
CA GLN A 197 -2.51 -21.39 -50.29
C GLN A 197 -2.41 -20.05 -49.53
N MET A 198 -1.89 -19.04 -50.21
CA MET A 198 -1.99 -17.63 -49.81
C MET A 198 -3.44 -17.16 -49.87
N GLY A 199 -4.01 -16.93 -48.69
CA GLY A 199 -5.12 -16.00 -48.51
C GLY A 199 -4.57 -14.58 -48.41
N HIS A 200 -5.23 -13.66 -49.13
CA HIS A 200 -4.97 -12.22 -49.03
C HIS A 200 -5.29 -11.68 -47.64
N ALA A 201 -4.47 -10.70 -47.22
CA ALA A 201 -4.68 -9.70 -46.16
C ALA A 201 -4.53 -10.15 -44.68
N ALA A 202 -3.28 -10.26 -44.23
CA ALA A 202 -2.90 -10.06 -42.83
C ALA A 202 -2.06 -8.77 -42.72
N ASN A 203 -2.70 -7.65 -42.38
CA ASN A 203 -2.02 -6.41 -42.01
C ASN A 203 -1.47 -6.56 -40.57
N PRO A 204 -0.16 -6.38 -40.34
CA PRO A 204 0.44 -6.56 -39.01
C PRO A 204 0.15 -5.43 -38.00
N TYR A 205 -0.71 -4.45 -38.35
CA TYR A 205 -1.12 -3.35 -37.48
C TYR A 205 -2.60 -3.32 -37.13
N ARG A 206 -3.36 -4.40 -37.39
CA ARG A 206 -4.74 -4.50 -36.90
C ARG A 206 -4.72 -4.94 -35.43
N GLN A 207 -4.83 -3.99 -34.51
CA GLN A 207 -5.22 -4.28 -33.12
C GLN A 207 -6.70 -4.67 -33.12
N ASP A 208 -6.97 -5.98 -33.09
CA ASP A 208 -8.30 -6.51 -32.82
C ASP A 208 -8.67 -6.17 -31.36
N LEU A 209 -9.49 -5.14 -31.18
CA LEU A 209 -10.24 -4.92 -29.94
C LEU A 209 -11.37 -5.95 -29.85
N ARG A 210 -11.04 -7.17 -29.41
CA ARG A 210 -12.02 -8.06 -28.77
C ARG A 210 -11.98 -7.80 -27.26
N PRO A 211 -13.10 -7.55 -26.58
CA PRO A 211 -13.13 -7.63 -25.13
C PRO A 211 -12.92 -9.12 -24.77
N GLN A 212 -11.78 -9.45 -24.17
CA GLN A 212 -11.65 -10.71 -23.46
C GLN A 212 -12.39 -10.57 -22.13
N ASP A 213 -13.37 -11.44 -21.91
CA ASP A 213 -13.94 -11.70 -20.60
C ASP A 213 -12.81 -12.16 -19.67
N GLN A 214 -12.27 -11.22 -18.90
CA GLN A 214 -11.40 -11.53 -17.77
C GLN A 214 -12.29 -12.05 -16.66
N ILE A 215 -12.38 -13.38 -16.56
CA ILE A 215 -12.85 -14.08 -15.37
C ILE A 215 -11.82 -13.76 -14.28
N TYR A 216 -12.20 -12.88 -13.35
CA TYR A 216 -11.43 -12.59 -12.15
C TYR A 216 -11.66 -13.73 -11.16
N ASP A 217 -10.69 -14.64 -11.03
CA ASP A 217 -10.64 -15.59 -9.92
C ASP A 217 -9.89 -14.93 -8.75
N LEU A 218 -10.62 -14.13 -7.98
CA LEU A 218 -10.18 -13.49 -6.75
C LEU A 218 -10.35 -14.49 -5.60
N ASP A 219 -9.37 -15.37 -5.44
CA ASP A 219 -9.27 -16.24 -4.26
C ASP A 219 -8.80 -15.40 -3.06
N LEU A 220 -9.74 -14.67 -2.44
CA LEU A 220 -9.57 -14.00 -1.15
C LEU A 220 -9.84 -15.02 -0.04
N ASP A 221 -8.80 -15.73 0.39
CA ASP A 221 -8.85 -16.45 1.65
C ASP A 221 -8.72 -15.45 2.82
N LEU A 222 -9.85 -15.23 3.49
CA LEU A 222 -10.05 -14.22 4.54
C LEU A 222 -10.29 -14.86 5.92
N ASN A 223 -9.62 -15.98 6.25
CA ASN A 223 -9.64 -16.52 7.60
C ASN A 223 -8.26 -17.03 8.06
N PRO A 224 -7.45 -16.22 8.76
CA PRO A 224 -6.46 -16.73 9.67
C PRO A 224 -7.11 -16.88 11.07
N ASP A 225 -7.27 -18.13 11.49
CA ASP A 225 -7.57 -18.60 12.85
C ASP A 225 -9.01 -18.53 13.36
N LEU A 226 -9.66 -19.70 13.25
CA LEU A 226 -10.72 -20.21 14.13
C LEU A 226 -10.30 -21.60 14.63
#